data_AF-A0A2J6T4V5-F1
#
_entry.id   AF-A0A2J6T4V5-F1
#
_cell.length_a   1.000
_cell.length_b   1.000
_cell.length_c   1.000
_cell.angle_alpha   90.00
_cell.angle_beta   90.00
_cell.angle_gamma   90.00
#
_symmetry.space_group_name_H-M   'P 1'
#
loop_
_entity.id
_entity.type
_entity.pdbx_description
1 polymer ?
#
loop_
_entity_poly.entity_id
_entity_poly.type
_entity_poly.pdbx_seq_one_letter_code
_entity_poly.pdbx_strand_id
1 'polypeptide(L)'
;MYSPNTVQLPGRSEQTSINDYLLHEELVHGPVHVISGTSGVLEGYLSPGSAYWMFEDFEFEVRTVFLDKQLNNGDSGSWVIRDNRLCGYILSRAVEQPWGYMLPIEPVLRDILKTLDGRASFEIPSEATVQQLRQRITLFIGGYSSKEA
;
A
#
# COMPACT_ATOMS: atom_id res chain seq x y z
N MET A 1 -13.33 12.90 2.33
CA MET A 1 -12.35 13.29 3.37
C MET A 1 -11.42 12.09 3.55
N TYR A 2 -10.21 12.17 3.02
CA TYR A 2 -9.25 11.05 2.97
C TYR A 2 -8.48 11.04 4.30
N SER A 3 -8.64 10.01 5.13
CA SER A 3 -7.81 9.80 6.31
C SER A 3 -6.60 8.98 5.85
N PRO A 4 -5.41 9.59 5.76
CA PRO A 4 -4.24 8.94 5.21
C PRO A 4 -3.81 7.83 6.17
N ASN A 5 -3.76 6.61 5.65
CA ASN A 5 -3.31 5.42 6.36
C ASN A 5 -4.28 4.88 7.41
N THR A 6 -5.56 5.29 7.40
CA THR A 6 -6.61 4.60 8.16
C THR A 6 -7.68 4.04 7.23
N VAL A 7 -8.20 2.87 7.57
CA VAL A 7 -9.21 2.17 6.79
C VAL A 7 -10.25 1.55 7.71
N GLN A 8 -11.53 1.61 7.32
CA GLN A 8 -12.56 0.82 7.99
C GLN A 8 -12.58 -0.58 7.39
N LEU A 9 -12.13 -1.58 8.15
CA LEU A 9 -12.19 -2.98 7.71
C LEU A 9 -13.60 -3.56 7.94
N PRO A 10 -14.09 -4.43 7.04
CA PRO A 10 -15.32 -5.18 7.25
C PRO A 10 -15.33 -5.90 8.61
N GLY A 11 -16.49 -5.92 9.28
CA GLY A 11 -16.65 -6.59 10.57
C GLY A 11 -15.97 -5.91 11.77
N ARG A 12 -15.23 -4.81 11.58
CA ARG A 12 -14.68 -4.00 12.67
C ARG A 12 -15.56 -2.77 12.90
N SER A 13 -15.75 -2.41 14.17
CA SER A 13 -16.42 -1.16 14.57
C SER A 13 -15.47 0.03 14.58
N GLU A 14 -14.16 -0.22 14.66
CA GLU A 14 -13.11 0.80 14.75
C GLU A 14 -12.29 0.87 13.46
N GLN A 15 -11.75 2.06 13.18
CA GLN A 15 -10.82 2.25 12.08
C GLN A 15 -9.48 1.58 12.39
N THR A 16 -8.88 1.01 11.35
CA THR A 16 -7.56 0.39 11.40
C THR A 16 -6.52 1.37 10.88
N SER A 17 -5.54 1.74 11.71
CA SER A 17 -4.40 2.56 11.32
C SER A 17 -3.24 1.71 10.85
N ILE A 18 -2.65 2.03 9.71
CA ILE A 18 -1.54 1.33 9.08
C ILE A 18 -0.30 2.21 9.24
N ASN A 19 0.56 1.87 10.19
CA ASN A 19 1.71 2.72 10.56
C ASN A 19 3.06 2.04 10.35
N ASP A 20 3.05 0.78 9.91
CA ASP A 20 4.24 -0.03 9.75
C ASP A 20 4.06 -1.03 8.59
N TYR A 21 5.12 -1.73 8.21
CA TYR A 21 5.13 -2.72 7.15
C TYR A 21 5.73 -4.05 7.60
N LEU A 22 5.31 -5.14 6.95
CA LEU A 22 5.90 -6.46 7.17
C LEU A 22 7.25 -6.57 6.45
N LEU A 23 8.22 -7.16 7.14
CA LEU A 23 9.45 -7.63 6.50
C LEU A 23 9.10 -8.78 5.57
N HIS A 24 9.90 -8.95 4.53
CA HIS A 24 9.72 -9.97 3.51
C HIS A 24 9.72 -11.38 4.09
N GLU A 25 10.55 -11.64 5.10
CA GLU A 25 10.59 -12.92 5.83
C GLU A 25 9.34 -13.18 6.70
N GLU A 26 8.59 -12.14 7.05
CA GLU A 26 7.32 -12.24 7.80
C GLU A 26 6.12 -12.52 6.87
N LEU A 27 6.30 -12.46 5.53
CA LEU A 27 5.25 -12.69 4.55
C LEU A 27 4.90 -14.18 4.42
N VAL A 28 4.23 -14.70 5.43
CA VAL A 28 3.71 -16.07 5.47
C VAL A 28 2.34 -16.18 4.80
N HIS A 29 1.96 -17.39 4.37
CA HIS A 29 0.59 -17.68 3.95
C HIS A 29 -0.43 -17.28 5.01
N GLY A 30 -1.58 -16.73 4.60
CA GLY A 30 -2.58 -16.27 5.58
C GLY A 30 -3.54 -15.22 5.06
N PRO A 31 -4.59 -14.90 5.84
CA PRO A 31 -5.57 -13.88 5.49
C PRO A 31 -4.93 -12.50 5.32
N VAL A 32 -5.47 -11.72 4.39
CA VAL A 32 -5.08 -10.33 4.11
C VAL A 32 -6.30 -9.51 3.71
N HIS A 33 -6.18 -8.18 3.75
CA HIS A 33 -7.15 -7.29 3.13
C HIS A 33 -6.47 -6.50 2.01
N VAL A 34 -7.20 -6.24 0.92
CA VAL A 34 -6.77 -5.34 -0.16
C VAL A 34 -7.59 -4.07 -0.10
N ILE A 35 -6.92 -2.94 0.03
CA ILE A 35 -7.53 -1.60 0.09
C ILE A 35 -7.36 -0.94 -1.27
N SER A 36 -8.45 -0.93 -2.05
CA SER A 36 -8.50 -0.30 -3.36
C SER A 36 -9.36 0.97 -3.35
N GLY A 37 -8.95 1.96 -4.15
CA GLY A 37 -9.76 3.13 -4.46
C GLY A 37 -10.99 2.84 -5.34
N THR A 38 -10.94 1.79 -6.17
CA THR A 38 -12.02 1.44 -7.11
C THR A 38 -12.91 0.32 -6.58
N SER A 39 -12.31 -0.76 -6.07
CA SER A 39 -13.06 -1.93 -5.57
C SER A 39 -13.40 -1.86 -4.08
N GLY A 40 -12.92 -0.84 -3.37
CA GLY A 40 -13.08 -0.72 -1.92
C GLY A 40 -12.17 -1.69 -1.16
N VAL A 41 -12.64 -2.18 -0.01
CA VAL A 41 -11.89 -3.17 0.79
C VAL A 41 -12.33 -4.57 0.40
N LEU A 42 -11.37 -5.39 -0.03
CA LEU A 42 -11.57 -6.80 -0.38
C LEU A 42 -10.90 -7.69 0.66
N GLU A 43 -11.51 -8.84 0.93
CA GLU A 43 -10.93 -9.88 1.77
C GLU A 43 -10.18 -10.88 0.89
N GLY A 44 -9.08 -11.42 1.41
CA GLY A 44 -8.26 -12.33 0.64
C GLY A 44 -7.31 -13.17 1.45
N TYR A 45 -6.46 -13.87 0.73
CA TYR A 45 -5.48 -14.80 1.27
C TYR A 45 -4.17 -14.74 0.48
N LEU A 46 -3.06 -14.56 1.18
CA LEU A 46 -1.73 -14.61 0.60
C LEU A 46 -1.30 -16.07 0.40
N SER A 47 -0.95 -16.42 -0.83
CA SER A 47 -0.44 -17.75 -1.19
C SER A 47 0.87 -18.09 -0.46
N PRO A 48 1.13 -19.37 -0.13
CA PRO A 48 2.39 -19.81 0.48
C PRO A 48 3.62 -19.64 -0.42
N GLY A 49 3.47 -19.67 -1.74
CA GLY A 49 4.57 -19.53 -2.68
C GLY A 49 4.84 -18.09 -3.11
N SER A 50 6.06 -17.87 -3.58
CA SER A 50 6.39 -16.74 -4.45
C SER A 50 6.37 -17.16 -5.91
N ALA A 51 6.17 -16.18 -6.78
CA ALA A 51 6.40 -16.29 -8.20
C ALA A 51 7.37 -15.18 -8.60
N TYR A 52 7.99 -15.32 -9.76
CA TYR A 52 8.85 -14.29 -10.32
C TYR A 52 8.16 -13.70 -11.54
N TRP A 53 8.17 -12.37 -11.61
CA TRP A 53 7.72 -11.64 -12.77
C TRP A 53 8.94 -11.06 -13.46
N MET A 54 9.12 -11.44 -14.72
CA MET A 54 10.20 -10.96 -15.57
C MET A 54 9.64 -9.90 -16.50
N PHE A 55 10.23 -8.71 -16.46
CA PHE A 55 9.94 -7.63 -17.39
C PHE A 55 11.26 -7.07 -17.92
N GLU A 56 11.51 -7.30 -19.21
CA GLU A 56 12.81 -7.03 -19.83
C GLU A 56 13.94 -7.74 -19.06
N ASP A 57 14.96 -7.00 -18.62
CA ASP A 57 16.09 -7.51 -17.86
C ASP A 57 15.87 -7.43 -16.34
N PHE A 58 14.66 -7.11 -15.89
CA PHE A 58 14.31 -7.01 -14.48
C PHE A 58 13.50 -8.21 -14.00
N GLU A 59 13.93 -8.76 -12.88
CA GLU A 59 13.24 -9.82 -12.16
C GLU A 59 12.69 -9.26 -10.85
N PHE A 60 11.40 -9.48 -10.61
CA PHE A 60 10.73 -9.10 -9.38
C PHE A 60 10.08 -10.31 -8.75
N GLU A 61 10.36 -10.54 -7.46
CA GLU A 61 9.59 -11.48 -6.69
C GLU A 61 8.20 -10.90 -6.40
N VAL A 62 7.17 -11.65 -6.78
CA VAL A 62 5.77 -11.33 -6.53
C VAL A 62 5.12 -12.42 -5.69
N ARG A 63 4.06 -12.05 -4.97
CA ARG A 63 3.21 -12.99 -4.22
C ARG A 63 1.82 -13.01 -4.82
N THR A 64 1.21 -14.19 -4.90
CA THR A 64 -0.19 -14.30 -5.31
C THR A 64 -1.11 -13.99 -4.14
N VAL A 65 -2.08 -13.10 -4.35
CA VAL A 65 -3.16 -12.81 -3.41
C VAL A 65 -4.48 -13.29 -4.02
N PHE A 66 -5.08 -14.29 -3.40
CA PHE A 66 -6.43 -14.75 -3.74
C PHE A 66 -7.45 -13.87 -3.02
N LEU A 67 -8.57 -13.58 -3.68
CA LEU A 67 -9.56 -12.63 -3.22
C LEU A 67 -10.97 -13.24 -3.25
N ASP A 68 -11.87 -12.70 -2.45
CA ASP A 68 -13.29 -13.04 -2.49
C ASP A 68 -13.98 -12.56 -3.79
N LYS A 69 -13.44 -11.51 -4.40
CA LYS A 69 -13.93 -10.86 -5.63
C LYS A 69 -12.79 -10.51 -6.58
N GLN A 70 -13.13 -10.31 -7.85
CA GLN A 70 -12.17 -9.87 -8.86
C GLN A 70 -11.75 -8.42 -8.62
N LEU A 71 -10.47 -8.14 -8.89
CA LEU A 71 -9.96 -6.78 -9.00
C LEU A 71 -10.47 -6.14 -10.30
N ASN A 72 -10.80 -4.85 -10.22
CA ASN A 72 -11.20 -4.02 -11.34
C ASN A 72 -10.00 -3.37 -12.04
N ASN A 73 -10.24 -2.84 -13.24
CA ASN A 73 -9.29 -1.92 -13.85
C ASN A 73 -9.16 -0.67 -12.96
N GLY A 74 -7.92 -0.30 -12.64
CA GLY A 74 -7.62 0.81 -11.71
C GLY A 74 -7.19 0.35 -10.32
N ASP A 75 -7.28 -0.95 -9.99
CA ASP A 75 -6.86 -1.47 -8.68
C ASP A 75 -5.34 -1.65 -8.53
N SER A 76 -4.53 -1.45 -9.57
CA SER A 76 -3.07 -1.44 -9.44
C SER A 76 -2.63 -0.34 -8.47
N GLY A 77 -1.66 -0.64 -7.61
CA GLY A 77 -1.23 0.22 -6.51
C GLY A 77 -2.05 0.07 -5.23
N SER A 78 -3.13 -0.73 -5.23
CA SER A 78 -3.91 -1.02 -4.03
C SER A 78 -3.04 -1.65 -2.94
N TRP A 79 -3.26 -1.25 -1.70
CA TRP A 79 -2.48 -1.76 -0.58
C TRP A 79 -2.95 -3.14 -0.16
N VAL A 80 -2.01 -4.04 0.10
CA VAL A 80 -2.27 -5.33 0.74
C VAL A 80 -1.81 -5.25 2.17
N ILE A 81 -2.70 -5.53 3.12
CA ILE A 81 -2.42 -5.38 4.55
C ILE A 81 -2.77 -6.63 5.35
N ARG A 82 -2.05 -6.82 6.45
CA ARG A 82 -2.30 -7.86 7.46
C ARG A 82 -1.93 -7.31 8.83
N ASP A 83 -2.77 -7.55 9.83
CA ASP A 83 -2.51 -7.15 11.23
C ASP A 83 -2.08 -5.67 11.36
N ASN A 84 -2.75 -4.81 10.59
CA ASN A 84 -2.51 -3.36 10.55
C ASN A 84 -1.12 -2.97 10.01
N ARG A 85 -0.41 -3.88 9.33
CA ARG A 85 0.88 -3.66 8.68
C ARG A 85 0.75 -3.81 7.17
N LEU A 86 1.48 -2.98 6.42
CA LEU A 86 1.55 -3.02 4.97
C LEU A 86 2.39 -4.21 4.52
N CYS A 87 1.81 -5.11 3.72
CA CYS A 87 2.51 -6.26 3.14
C CYS A 87 3.18 -5.89 1.82
N GLY A 88 2.51 -5.05 1.03
CA GLY A 88 2.83 -4.84 -0.37
C GLY A 88 1.74 -4.05 -1.09
N TYR A 89 1.86 -3.99 -2.40
CA TYR A 89 0.83 -3.41 -3.26
C TYR A 89 0.52 -4.31 -4.44
N ILE A 90 -0.73 -4.26 -4.91
CA ILE A 90 -1.17 -4.97 -6.11
C ILE A 90 -0.45 -4.39 -7.31
N LEU A 91 0.33 -5.22 -7.99
CA LEU A 91 0.99 -4.87 -9.24
C LEU A 91 0.03 -5.08 -10.41
N SER A 92 -0.58 -6.25 -10.49
CA SER A 92 -1.46 -6.64 -11.59
C SER A 92 -2.55 -7.61 -11.14
N ARG A 93 -3.65 -7.65 -11.91
CA ARG A 93 -4.74 -8.60 -11.72
C ARG A 93 -4.61 -9.76 -12.71
N ALA A 94 -5.08 -10.93 -12.31
CA ALA A 94 -5.37 -11.98 -13.27
C ALA A 94 -6.68 -11.67 -14.01
N VAL A 95 -6.67 -11.82 -15.33
CA VAL A 95 -7.85 -11.54 -16.16
C VAL A 95 -8.92 -12.58 -15.86
N GLU A 96 -10.13 -12.12 -15.50
CA GLU A 96 -11.31 -12.94 -15.18
C GLU A 96 -11.13 -13.91 -14.00
N GLN A 97 -10.09 -13.71 -13.18
CA GLN A 97 -9.83 -14.56 -12.02
C GLN A 97 -9.83 -13.73 -10.73
N PRO A 98 -10.28 -14.30 -9.60
CA PRO A 98 -10.36 -13.59 -8.33
C PRO A 98 -9.01 -13.63 -7.60
N TRP A 99 -7.93 -13.24 -8.28
CA TRP A 99 -6.60 -13.14 -7.69
C TRP A 99 -5.72 -12.12 -8.43
N GLY A 100 -4.66 -11.68 -7.77
CA GLY A 100 -3.68 -10.75 -8.33
C GLY A 100 -2.27 -11.02 -7.83
N TYR A 101 -1.31 -10.31 -8.42
CA TYR A 101 0.09 -10.32 -8.02
C TYR A 101 0.39 -9.10 -7.17
N MET A 102 1.04 -9.33 -6.03
CA MET A 102 1.50 -8.31 -5.09
C MET A 102 3.02 -8.21 -5.14
N LEU A 103 3.55 -7.00 -5.20
CA LEU A 103 4.96 -6.74 -4.88
C LEU A 103 5.11 -6.54 -3.37
N PRO A 104 6.02 -7.29 -2.71
CA PRO A 104 6.39 -7.03 -1.32
C PRO A 104 6.89 -5.59 -1.12
N ILE A 105 6.47 -4.93 -0.05
CA ILE A 105 6.83 -3.52 0.16
C ILE A 105 8.29 -3.35 0.63
N GLU A 106 8.80 -4.25 1.48
CA GLU A 106 10.13 -4.08 2.08
C GLU A 106 11.25 -3.96 1.02
N PRO A 107 11.40 -4.86 0.03
CA PRO A 107 12.45 -4.73 -0.97
C PRO A 107 12.40 -3.40 -1.72
N VAL A 108 11.19 -2.93 -2.04
CA VAL A 108 10.96 -1.64 -2.70
C VAL A 108 11.46 -0.49 -1.83
N LEU A 109 11.13 -0.48 -0.53
CA LEU A 109 11.60 0.54 0.40
C LEU A 109 13.13 0.51 0.57
N ARG A 110 13.71 -0.69 0.68
CA ARG A 110 15.16 -0.86 0.77
C ARG A 110 15.87 -0.30 -0.46
N ASP A 111 15.33 -0.53 -1.65
CA ASP A 111 15.94 -0.03 -2.89
C ASP A 111 15.80 1.49 -3.04
N ILE A 112 14.68 2.08 -2.61
CA ILE A 112 14.54 3.54 -2.50
C ILE A 112 15.60 4.11 -1.56
N LEU A 113 15.78 3.52 -0.38
CA LEU A 113 16.76 3.98 0.62
C LEU A 113 18.20 3.86 0.11
N LYS A 114 18.54 2.78 -0.59
CA LYS A 114 19.84 2.62 -1.26
C LYS A 114 20.07 3.72 -2.30
N THR A 115 19.06 4.01 -3.12
CA THR A 115 19.12 5.06 -4.15
C THR A 115 19.35 6.45 -3.54
N LEU A 116 18.88 6.67 -2.30
CA LEU A 116 19.08 7.89 -1.53
C LEU A 116 20.37 7.88 -0.68
N ASP A 117 21.24 6.89 -0.85
CA ASP A 117 22.47 6.66 -0.08
C ASP A 117 22.24 6.64 1.45
N GLY A 118 21.09 6.14 1.91
CA GLY A 118 20.73 6.13 3.33
C GLY A 118 20.57 7.52 3.95
N ARG A 119 20.52 8.59 3.14
CA ARG A 119 20.29 9.98 3.61
C ARG A 119 18.84 10.25 3.98
N ALA A 120 17.97 9.27 3.81
CA ALA A 120 16.55 9.34 4.14
C ALA A 120 16.19 8.20 5.11
N SER A 121 15.17 8.42 5.92
CA SER A 121 14.42 7.38 6.60
C SER A 121 13.05 7.24 5.94
N PHE A 122 12.48 6.03 6.01
CA PHE A 122 11.12 5.79 5.56
C PHE A 122 10.23 5.52 6.77
N GLU A 123 9.13 6.24 6.85
CA GLU A 123 8.09 6.04 7.86
C GLU A 123 6.73 6.16 7.16
N ILE A 124 5.78 5.29 7.53
CA ILE A 124 4.38 5.49 7.16
C ILE A 124 3.83 6.54 8.15
N PRO A 125 3.48 7.76 7.69
CA PRO A 125 3.20 8.86 8.59
C PRO A 125 1.93 8.59 9.39
N SER A 126 1.97 8.87 10.70
CA SER A 126 0.77 8.83 11.54
C SER A 126 -0.28 9.84 11.07
N GLU A 127 -1.55 9.62 11.41
CA GLU A 127 -2.62 10.58 11.13
C GLU A 127 -2.28 11.99 11.66
N ALA A 128 -1.71 12.08 12.87
CA ALA A 128 -1.29 13.35 13.45
C ALA A 128 -0.21 14.04 12.59
N THR A 129 0.78 13.29 12.11
CA THR A 129 1.82 13.79 11.21
C THR A 129 1.21 14.32 9.91
N VAL A 130 0.26 13.60 9.31
CA VAL A 130 -0.34 14.05 8.06
C VAL A 130 -1.22 15.28 8.25
N GLN A 131 -1.97 15.39 9.36
CA GLN A 131 -2.74 16.59 9.68
C GLN A 131 -1.83 17.82 9.85
N GLN A 132 -0.68 17.67 10.52
CA GLN A 132 0.32 18.74 10.63
C GLN A 132 0.88 19.15 9.26
N LEU A 133 1.22 18.19 8.40
CA LEU A 133 1.71 18.47 7.05
C LEU A 133 0.67 19.19 6.21
N ARG A 134 -0.61 18.79 6.28
CA ARG A 134 -1.71 19.48 5.59
C ARG A 134 -1.83 20.93 6.03
N GLN A 135 -1.83 21.19 7.35
CA GLN A 135 -1.87 22.56 7.88
C GLN A 135 -0.71 23.41 7.35
N ARG A 136 0.52 22.87 7.33
CA ARG A 136 1.69 23.56 6.79
C ARG A 136 1.56 23.87 5.30
N ILE A 137 1.08 22.92 4.50
CA ILE A 137 0.87 23.11 3.06
C ILE A 137 -0.20 24.16 2.80
N THR A 138 -1.34 24.12 3.51
CA THR A 138 -2.41 25.10 3.38
C THR A 138 -1.93 26.51 3.73
N LEU A 139 -1.12 26.67 4.79
CA LEU A 139 -0.52 27.95 5.15
C LEU A 139 0.49 28.44 4.10
N PHE A 140 1.25 27.53 3.50
CA PHE A 140 2.23 27.88 2.46
C PHE A 140 1.53 28.32 1.16
N ILE A 141 0.51 27.61 0.70
CA ILE A 141 -0.24 27.94 -0.52
C ILE A 141 -1.14 29.17 -0.30
N GLY A 142 -1.75 29.31 0.87
CA GLY A 142 -2.56 30.48 1.24
C GLY A 142 -1.76 31.79 1.33
N GLY A 143 -0.45 31.72 1.58
CA GLY A 143 0.45 32.88 1.62
C GLY A 143 0.84 33.43 0.24
N TYR A 144 0.60 32.70 -0.85
CA TYR A 144 0.91 33.16 -2.22
C TYR A 144 -0.25 33.92 -2.89
N SER A 145 -1.44 33.96 -2.29
CA SER A 145 -2.63 34.56 -2.90
C SER A 145 -2.82 36.06 -2.60
N SER A 146 -1.89 36.74 -1.94
CA SER A 146 -2.08 38.14 -1.47
C SER A 146 -0.98 39.12 -1.88
N LYS A 147 -0.25 38.87 -2.98
CA LYS A 147 0.77 39.81 -3.50
C LYS A 147 0.61 40.22 -4.98
N GLU A 148 -0.57 40.02 -5.55
CA GLU A 148 -0.95 40.65 -6.82
C GLU A 148 -2.31 41.31 -6.66
N ALA A 149 -2.30 42.55 -6.14
CA ALA A 149 -3.36 43.53 -6.25
C ALA A 149 -2.71 44.91 -6.37
#